data_AF-A0A2N2F8D5-F1
#
_entry.id   AF-A0A2N2F8D5-F1
#
_cell.length_a   1.000
_cell.length_b   1.000
_cell.length_c   1.000
_cell.angle_alpha   90.00
_cell.angle_beta   90.00
_cell.angle_gamma   90.00
#
_symmetry.space_group_name_H-M   'P 1'
#
loop_
_entity.id
_entity.type
_entity.pdbx_description
1 polymer ?
#
loop_
_entity_poly.entity_id
_entity_poly.type
_entity_poly.pdbx_seq_one_letter_code
_entity_poly.pdbx_strand_id
1 'polypeptide(L)'
;IISAESSDIMMGATAITMTMTPLLLLMNERLILPRFGTKEAPEKKEADEISFEHSVIIAGFGYFGSTIGRFLRANGFEATILDNDSDRVDLLRKMGFTVFYGDATRLDILKSAGADSAKILIAAIDSPETNLDLAERTKKAFPNMKVMVRARNNVDAYNLLDMGIEDVYRESIDTSVRFGVDVLIKLGVRRYTATRAGQLFIKYDEASFRQLAQHRHDQEAYLVNIREQIALQEQLLENDRKASPNIHDFAWDMDAEMKNTPDMKNNPG
;
A
#
# COMPACT_ATOMS: atom_id res chain seq x y z
N ILE A 1 -11.21 -44.64 50.66
CA ILE A 1 -12.60 -44.81 50.18
C ILE A 1 -13.41 -43.75 50.91
N ILE A 2 -13.82 -42.69 50.21
CA ILE A 2 -14.62 -41.60 50.81
C ILE A 2 -16.02 -42.18 51.10
N SER A 3 -16.56 -41.99 52.31
CA SER A 3 -17.89 -42.49 52.66
C SER A 3 -18.96 -41.83 51.76
N ALA A 4 -20.02 -42.56 51.44
CA ALA A 4 -21.09 -42.07 50.56
C ALA A 4 -21.65 -40.71 51.03
N GLU A 5 -21.77 -40.52 52.34
CA GLU A 5 -22.20 -39.28 52.98
C GLU A 5 -21.27 -38.09 52.67
N SER A 6 -19.95 -38.30 52.64
CA SER A 6 -18.99 -37.24 52.30
C SER A 6 -19.02 -36.89 50.81
N SER A 7 -19.33 -37.86 49.94
CA SER A 7 -19.46 -37.64 48.49
C SER A 7 -20.71 -36.82 48.14
N ASP A 8 -21.83 -37.09 48.82
CA ASP A 8 -23.08 -36.36 48.61
C ASP A 8 -22.96 -34.89 49.04
N ILE A 9 -22.26 -34.63 50.15
CA ILE A 9 -21.96 -33.26 50.61
C ILE A 9 -21.09 -32.51 49.60
N MET A 10 -20.07 -33.16 49.02
CA MET A 10 -19.20 -32.54 48.00
C MET A 10 -19.92 -32.29 46.67
N MET A 11 -20.82 -33.18 46.26
CA MET A 11 -21.65 -32.98 45.06
C MET A 11 -22.64 -31.83 45.26
N GLY A 12 -23.28 -31.74 46.44
CA GLY A 12 -24.13 -30.61 46.79
C GLY A 12 -23.36 -29.29 46.79
N ALA A 13 -22.18 -29.26 47.41
CA ALA A 13 -21.33 -28.06 47.46
C ALA A 13 -20.85 -27.62 46.06
N THR A 14 -20.47 -28.56 45.19
CA THR A 14 -20.05 -28.25 43.81
C THR A 14 -21.22 -27.77 42.96
N ALA A 15 -22.39 -28.42 43.03
CA ALA A 15 -23.59 -27.98 42.32
C ALA A 15 -24.01 -26.56 42.72
N ILE A 16 -23.97 -26.24 44.02
CA ILE A 16 -24.25 -24.89 44.51
C ILE A 16 -23.20 -23.90 43.99
N THR A 17 -21.91 -24.24 44.03
CA THR A 17 -20.83 -23.33 43.58
C THR A 17 -20.91 -23.04 42.08
N MET A 18 -21.14 -24.05 41.25
CA MET A 18 -21.25 -23.89 39.80
C MET A 18 -22.53 -23.15 39.40
N THR A 19 -23.60 -23.23 40.20
CA THR A 19 -24.84 -22.47 39.97
C THR A 19 -24.74 -21.04 40.50
N MET A 20 -24.05 -20.83 41.62
CA MET A 20 -23.86 -19.52 42.24
C MET A 20 -22.98 -18.62 41.39
N THR A 21 -21.95 -19.17 40.74
CA THR A 21 -21.00 -18.41 39.93
C THR A 21 -21.66 -17.60 38.79
N PRO A 22 -22.47 -18.19 37.88
CA PRO A 22 -23.15 -17.41 36.83
C PRO A 22 -24.20 -16.45 37.40
N LEU A 23 -24.85 -16.78 38.53
CA LEU A 23 -25.81 -15.89 39.19
C LEU A 23 -25.13 -14.64 39.75
N LEU A 24 -23.96 -14.80 40.37
CA LEU A 24 -23.15 -13.69 40.86
C LEU A 24 -22.60 -12.84 39.72
N LEU A 25 -22.22 -13.45 38.59
CA LEU A 25 -21.82 -12.72 37.38
C LEU A 25 -22.96 -11.86 36.83
N LEU A 26 -24.17 -12.42 36.72
CA LEU A 26 -25.37 -11.67 36.28
C LEU A 26 -25.72 -10.52 37.24
N MET A 27 -25.60 -10.73 38.55
CA MET A 27 -25.77 -9.66 39.54
C MET A 27 -24.68 -8.58 39.44
N ASN A 28 -23.42 -8.99 39.21
CA ASN A 28 -22.30 -8.07 39.02
C ASN A 28 -22.50 -7.17 37.80
N GLU A 29 -22.90 -7.75 36.66
CA GLU A 29 -23.23 -7.02 35.42
C GLU A 29 -24.39 -6.04 35.60
N ARG A 30 -25.40 -6.40 36.40
CA ARG A 30 -26.62 -5.59 36.51
C ARG A 30 -26.58 -4.53 37.61
N LEU A 31 -25.78 -4.73 38.67
CA LEU A 31 -25.79 -3.85 39.86
C LEU A 31 -24.45 -3.16 40.14
N ILE A 32 -23.32 -3.82 39.87
CA ILE A 32 -21.99 -3.36 40.28
C ILE A 32 -21.28 -2.66 39.11
N LEU A 33 -21.18 -3.33 37.96
CA LEU A 33 -20.56 -2.79 36.74
C LEU A 33 -21.17 -1.46 36.27
N PRO A 34 -22.50 -1.21 36.33
CA PRO A 34 -23.07 0.07 35.93
C PRO A 34 -22.76 1.24 36.87
N ARG A 35 -22.34 0.95 38.11
CA ARG A 35 -22.06 1.97 39.15
C ARG A 35 -20.59 2.17 39.45
N PHE A 36 -19.73 1.17 39.19
CA PHE A 36 -18.30 1.19 39.52
C PHE A 36 -17.37 0.83 38.36
N GLY A 37 -17.89 0.35 37.23
CA GLY A 37 -17.10 0.12 36.01
C GLY A 37 -16.89 1.43 35.25
N THR A 38 -15.65 1.76 34.93
CA THR A 38 -15.29 2.80 33.96
C THR A 38 -16.14 2.62 32.70
N LYS A 39 -16.83 3.69 32.30
CA LYS A 39 -17.60 3.76 31.06
C LYS A 39 -16.68 3.56 29.86
N GLU A 40 -16.45 2.32 29.48
CA GLU A 40 -16.26 1.93 28.08
C GLU A 40 -17.27 0.81 27.81
N ALA A 41 -18.55 1.18 27.83
CA ALA A 41 -19.48 0.48 26.97
C ALA A 41 -18.96 0.67 25.54
N PRO A 42 -18.89 -0.37 24.69
CA PRO A 42 -18.83 -0.09 23.26
C PRO A 42 -20.04 0.79 23.01
N GLU A 43 -19.83 2.01 22.57
CA GLU A 43 -20.91 2.79 22.01
C GLU A 43 -21.56 1.86 20.99
N LYS A 44 -22.78 1.39 21.31
CA LYS A 44 -23.78 1.24 20.27
C LYS A 44 -23.94 2.65 19.75
N LYS A 45 -23.03 3.07 18.86
CA LYS A 45 -23.36 4.02 17.83
C LYS A 45 -24.68 3.49 17.30
N GLU A 46 -25.73 4.27 17.54
CA GLU A 46 -26.88 4.22 16.67
C GLU A 46 -26.33 4.08 15.26
N ALA A 47 -26.87 3.14 14.50
CA ALA A 47 -26.52 3.02 13.10
C ALA A 47 -26.91 4.34 12.45
N ASP A 48 -26.02 5.33 12.51
CA ASP A 48 -25.92 6.30 11.46
C ASP A 48 -25.80 5.43 10.23
N GLU A 49 -26.81 5.46 9.38
CA GLU A 49 -26.72 5.06 7.99
C GLU A 49 -25.72 6.00 7.31
N ILE A 50 -24.46 5.99 7.75
CA ILE A 50 -23.34 6.42 6.93
C ILE A 50 -23.17 5.27 5.98
N SER A 51 -23.74 5.43 4.79
CA SER A 51 -23.36 4.64 3.63
C SER A 51 -21.83 4.67 3.53
N PHE A 52 -21.17 3.60 3.98
CA PHE A 52 -19.72 3.39 3.88
C PHE A 52 -19.33 3.10 2.42
N GLU A 53 -19.84 3.89 1.49
CA GLU A 53 -19.48 3.81 0.08
C GLU A 53 -18.21 4.61 -0.13
N HIS A 54 -17.10 4.08 0.41
CA HIS A 54 -15.79 4.56 0.03
C HIS A 54 -15.68 4.43 -1.49
N SER A 55 -15.29 5.53 -2.15
CA SER A 55 -15.11 5.52 -3.61
C SER A 55 -13.93 4.64 -4.06
N VAL A 56 -13.09 4.17 -3.13
CA VAL A 56 -11.88 3.40 -3.40
C VAL A 56 -11.89 2.09 -2.60
N ILE A 57 -11.59 1.00 -3.29
CA ILE A 57 -11.30 -0.30 -2.69
C ILE A 57 -9.82 -0.62 -2.93
N ILE A 58 -9.11 -1.06 -1.90
CA ILE A 58 -7.72 -1.54 -1.99
C ILE A 58 -7.71 -3.03 -1.71
N ALA A 59 -7.38 -3.83 -2.72
CA ALA A 59 -7.21 -5.27 -2.59
C ALA A 59 -5.73 -5.60 -2.34
N GLY A 60 -5.43 -6.13 -1.16
CA GLY A 60 -4.08 -6.42 -0.68
C GLY A 60 -3.47 -5.22 0.05
N PHE A 61 -3.24 -5.37 1.36
CA PHE A 61 -2.66 -4.34 2.22
C PHE A 61 -1.23 -4.66 2.69
N GLY A 62 -0.44 -5.31 1.84
CA GLY A 62 1.00 -5.49 2.06
C GLY A 62 1.79 -4.18 2.00
N TYR A 63 3.09 -4.24 1.73
CA TYR A 63 3.95 -3.04 1.67
C TYR A 63 3.45 -1.98 0.66
N PHE A 64 3.01 -2.43 -0.51
CA PHE A 64 2.50 -1.55 -1.57
C PHE A 64 1.14 -0.94 -1.20
N GLY A 65 0.14 -1.80 -0.92
CA GLY A 65 -1.22 -1.35 -0.60
C GLY A 65 -1.31 -0.53 0.68
N SER A 66 -0.50 -0.82 1.69
CA SER A 66 -0.47 -0.04 2.93
C SER A 66 0.09 1.36 2.73
N THR A 67 1.08 1.53 1.86
CA THR A 67 1.62 2.84 1.50
C THR A 67 0.57 3.67 0.77
N ILE A 68 -0.17 3.06 -0.17
CA ILE A 68 -1.28 3.71 -0.89
C ILE A 68 -2.39 4.10 0.08
N GLY A 69 -2.85 3.18 0.92
CA GLY A 69 -3.94 3.45 1.87
C GLY A 69 -3.60 4.57 2.85
N ARG A 70 -2.37 4.61 3.36
CA ARG A 70 -1.89 5.70 4.21
C ARG A 70 -1.78 7.03 3.45
N PHE A 71 -1.29 6.99 2.22
CA PHE A 71 -1.19 8.18 1.37
C PHE A 71 -2.57 8.78 1.06
N LEU A 72 -3.55 7.96 0.68
CA LEU A 72 -4.92 8.40 0.42
C LEU A 72 -5.57 8.98 1.68
N ARG A 73 -5.45 8.29 2.82
CA ARG A 73 -5.97 8.76 4.11
C ARG A 73 -5.36 10.10 4.52
N ALA A 74 -4.06 10.29 4.32
CA ALA A 74 -3.39 11.56 4.60
C ALA A 74 -3.91 12.72 3.73
N ASN A 75 -4.51 12.42 2.57
CA ASN A 75 -5.15 13.38 1.68
C ASN A 75 -6.68 13.44 1.83
N GLY A 76 -7.25 12.87 2.90
CA GLY A 76 -8.68 12.93 3.19
C GLY A 76 -9.54 11.94 2.41
N PHE A 77 -8.94 10.94 1.75
CA PHE A 77 -9.66 9.88 1.05
C PHE A 77 -9.61 8.58 1.86
N GLU A 78 -10.77 8.12 2.30
CA GLU A 78 -10.93 6.81 2.92
C GLU A 78 -11.13 5.73 1.86
N ALA A 79 -10.65 4.52 2.16
CA ALA A 79 -10.73 3.37 1.28
C ALA A 79 -11.18 2.14 2.06
N THR A 80 -12.00 1.29 1.43
CA THR A 80 -12.27 -0.05 1.95
C THR A 80 -11.10 -0.96 1.62
N ILE A 81 -10.54 -1.64 2.61
CA ILE A 81 -9.41 -2.54 2.43
C ILE A 81 -9.90 -3.99 2.42
N LEU A 82 -9.39 -4.77 1.48
CA LEU A 82 -9.58 -6.20 1.38
C LEU A 82 -8.25 -6.91 1.59
N ASP A 83 -8.23 -7.85 2.51
CA ASP A 83 -7.02 -8.59 2.83
C ASP A 83 -7.32 -10.02 3.28
N ASN A 84 -6.44 -10.96 2.94
CA ASN A 84 -6.58 -12.39 3.27
C ASN A 84 -5.75 -12.82 4.49
N ASP A 85 -5.00 -11.91 5.10
CA ASP A 85 -4.20 -12.14 6.31
C ASP A 85 -4.97 -11.63 7.55
N SER A 86 -5.40 -12.54 8.41
CA SER A 86 -6.22 -12.22 9.58
C SER A 86 -5.50 -11.31 10.58
N ASP A 87 -4.20 -11.52 10.78
CA ASP A 87 -3.41 -10.74 11.74
C ASP A 87 -3.30 -9.29 11.27
N ARG A 88 -3.11 -9.10 9.95
CA ARG A 88 -3.11 -7.78 9.32
C ARG A 88 -4.48 -7.11 9.42
N VAL A 89 -5.57 -7.83 9.20
CA VAL A 89 -6.93 -7.29 9.30
C VAL A 89 -7.20 -6.73 10.70
N ASP A 90 -6.87 -7.48 11.75
CA ASP A 90 -7.10 -7.06 13.13
C ASP A 90 -6.29 -5.82 13.51
N LEU A 91 -5.04 -5.74 13.05
CA LEU A 91 -4.20 -4.56 13.23
C LEU A 91 -4.83 -3.33 12.55
N LEU A 92 -5.28 -3.47 11.30
CA LEU A 92 -5.83 -2.35 10.54
C LEU A 92 -7.14 -1.82 11.11
N ARG A 93 -7.99 -2.71 11.63
CA ARG A 93 -9.22 -2.30 12.34
C ARG A 93 -8.91 -1.48 13.58
N LYS A 94 -7.90 -1.89 14.36
CA LYS A 94 -7.41 -1.10 15.52
C LYS A 94 -6.85 0.26 15.12
N MET A 95 -6.34 0.39 13.90
CA MET A 95 -5.88 1.66 13.32
C MET A 95 -7.02 2.51 12.71
N GLY A 96 -8.27 2.05 12.82
CA GLY A 96 -9.46 2.75 12.34
C GLY A 96 -9.69 2.65 10.83
N PHE A 97 -9.12 1.64 10.16
CA PHE A 97 -9.45 1.37 8.76
C PHE A 97 -10.67 0.45 8.64
N THR A 98 -11.48 0.67 7.60
CA THR A 98 -12.56 -0.24 7.20
C THR A 98 -11.97 -1.41 6.43
N VAL A 99 -11.91 -2.58 7.07
CA VAL A 99 -11.23 -3.77 6.52
C VAL A 99 -12.11 -5.01 6.51
N PHE A 100 -12.16 -5.66 5.36
CA PHE A 100 -12.81 -6.93 5.10
C PHE A 100 -11.76 -8.04 4.96
N TYR A 101 -11.99 -9.12 5.70
CA TYR A 101 -11.18 -10.33 5.58
C TYR A 101 -11.74 -11.21 4.46
N GLY A 102 -10.91 -11.59 3.49
CA GLY A 102 -11.31 -12.51 2.43
C GLY A 102 -10.41 -12.46 1.21
N ASP A 103 -10.65 -13.42 0.32
CA ASP A 103 -10.03 -13.44 -1.01
C ASP A 103 -10.68 -12.36 -1.89
N ALA A 104 -9.88 -11.41 -2.36
CA ALA A 104 -10.36 -10.31 -3.19
C ALA A 104 -10.83 -10.78 -4.58
N THR A 105 -10.41 -11.95 -5.08
CA THR A 105 -10.86 -12.49 -6.39
C THR A 105 -12.32 -12.95 -6.38
N ARG A 106 -12.90 -13.08 -5.18
CA ARG A 106 -14.29 -13.47 -4.98
C ARG A 106 -15.23 -12.27 -5.13
N LEU A 107 -16.13 -12.34 -6.10
CA LEU A 107 -17.07 -11.27 -6.41
C LEU A 107 -18.03 -10.95 -5.25
N ASP A 108 -18.43 -11.94 -4.46
CA ASP A 108 -19.28 -11.74 -3.28
C ASP A 108 -18.56 -10.96 -2.17
N ILE A 109 -17.25 -11.20 -2.00
CA ILE A 109 -16.40 -10.45 -1.08
C ILE A 109 -16.22 -9.00 -1.57
N LEU A 110 -15.95 -8.80 -2.86
CA LEU A 110 -15.86 -7.46 -3.46
C LEU A 110 -17.16 -6.67 -3.29
N LYS A 111 -18.32 -7.29 -3.54
CA LYS A 111 -19.63 -6.66 -3.32
C LYS A 111 -19.84 -6.28 -1.87
N SER A 112 -19.50 -7.17 -0.94
CA SER A 112 -19.57 -6.91 0.50
C SER A 112 -18.67 -5.74 0.91
N ALA A 113 -17.57 -5.52 0.20
CA ALA A 113 -16.65 -4.39 0.39
C ALA A 113 -17.11 -3.08 -0.30
N GLY A 114 -18.28 -3.07 -0.93
CA GLY A 114 -18.86 -1.90 -1.59
C GLY A 114 -18.50 -1.75 -3.07
N ALA A 115 -18.11 -2.82 -3.76
CA ALA A 115 -17.73 -2.73 -5.19
C ALA A 115 -18.86 -2.26 -6.13
N ASP A 116 -20.13 -2.40 -5.72
CA ASP A 116 -21.27 -1.91 -6.51
C ASP A 116 -21.32 -0.37 -6.61
N SER A 117 -20.75 0.35 -5.64
CA SER A 117 -20.72 1.82 -5.59
C SER A 117 -19.32 2.43 -5.65
N ALA A 118 -18.27 1.61 -5.49
CA ALA A 118 -16.89 2.05 -5.62
C ALA A 118 -16.58 2.54 -7.04
N LYS A 119 -15.75 3.58 -7.14
CA LYS A 119 -15.31 4.17 -8.41
C LYS A 119 -13.98 3.60 -8.87
N ILE A 120 -13.13 3.22 -7.91
CA ILE A 120 -11.76 2.75 -8.16
C ILE A 120 -11.50 1.49 -7.35
N LEU A 121 -11.01 0.44 -8.01
CA LEU A 121 -10.34 -0.70 -7.39
C LEU A 121 -8.84 -0.58 -7.61
N ILE A 122 -8.07 -0.65 -6.54
CA ILE A 122 -6.61 -0.77 -6.56
C ILE A 122 -6.25 -2.23 -6.27
N ALA A 123 -5.76 -2.94 -7.28
CA ALA A 123 -5.24 -4.30 -7.14
C ALA A 123 -3.75 -4.23 -6.75
N ALA A 124 -3.47 -4.40 -5.45
CA ALA A 124 -2.18 -4.24 -4.82
C ALA A 124 -1.64 -5.55 -4.20
N ILE A 125 -2.20 -6.70 -4.60
CA ILE A 125 -1.80 -8.03 -4.11
C ILE A 125 -0.38 -8.34 -4.59
N ASP A 126 0.41 -9.07 -3.79
CA ASP A 126 1.79 -9.39 -4.16
C ASP A 126 1.86 -10.33 -5.37
N SER A 127 0.93 -11.28 -5.50
CA SER A 127 0.88 -12.26 -6.59
C SER A 127 0.42 -11.61 -7.90
N PRO A 128 1.25 -11.59 -8.97
CA PRO A 128 0.85 -11.05 -10.27
C PRO A 128 -0.35 -11.79 -10.88
N GLU A 129 -0.38 -13.11 -10.75
CA GLU A 129 -1.49 -13.96 -11.24
C GLU A 129 -2.81 -13.61 -10.55
N THR A 130 -2.77 -13.35 -9.24
CA THR A 130 -3.97 -12.96 -8.48
C THR A 130 -4.43 -11.55 -8.83
N ASN A 131 -3.51 -10.61 -9.09
CA ASN A 131 -3.88 -9.27 -9.58
C ASN A 131 -4.50 -9.34 -10.98
N LEU A 132 -3.97 -10.20 -11.87
CA LEU A 132 -4.52 -10.42 -13.21
C LEU A 132 -5.96 -10.96 -13.13
N ASP A 133 -6.19 -12.04 -12.36
CA ASP A 133 -7.52 -12.65 -12.17
C ASP A 133 -8.51 -11.67 -11.52
N LEU A 134 -8.08 -10.96 -10.48
CA LEU A 134 -8.87 -9.92 -9.83
C LEU A 134 -9.31 -8.84 -10.82
N ALA A 135 -8.36 -8.32 -11.61
CA ALA A 135 -8.65 -7.24 -12.53
C ALA A 135 -9.57 -7.68 -13.68
N GLU A 136 -9.37 -8.89 -14.22
CA GLU A 136 -10.23 -9.47 -15.25
C GLU A 136 -11.68 -9.65 -14.75
N ARG A 137 -11.84 -10.29 -13.58
CA ARG A 137 -13.17 -10.51 -12.96
C ARG A 137 -13.87 -9.20 -12.65
N THR A 138 -13.12 -8.25 -12.10
CA THR A 138 -13.64 -6.93 -11.76
C THR A 138 -14.13 -6.20 -13.00
N LYS A 139 -13.34 -6.18 -14.07
CA LYS A 139 -13.72 -5.52 -15.33
C LYS A 139 -14.99 -6.11 -15.94
N LYS A 140 -15.17 -7.43 -15.83
CA LYS A 140 -16.39 -8.13 -16.29
C LYS A 140 -17.61 -7.83 -15.41
N ALA A 141 -17.44 -7.83 -14.10
CA ALA A 141 -18.56 -7.69 -13.15
C ALA A 141 -18.96 -6.23 -12.89
N PHE A 142 -18.01 -5.31 -12.93
CA PHE A 142 -18.17 -3.89 -12.57
C PHE A 142 -17.61 -2.99 -13.68
N PRO A 143 -18.25 -2.94 -14.86
CA PRO A 143 -17.70 -2.26 -16.05
C PRO A 143 -17.50 -0.74 -15.88
N ASN A 144 -18.20 -0.13 -14.91
CA ASN A 144 -18.07 1.30 -14.60
C ASN A 144 -16.94 1.61 -13.61
N MET A 145 -16.38 0.60 -12.94
CA MET A 145 -15.32 0.79 -11.96
C MET A 145 -13.96 0.86 -12.65
N LYS A 146 -13.14 1.85 -12.31
CA LYS A 146 -11.75 1.95 -12.78
C LYS A 146 -10.90 0.96 -12.01
N VAL A 147 -10.06 0.21 -12.73
CA VAL A 147 -9.20 -0.82 -12.14
C VAL A 147 -7.75 -0.41 -12.35
N MET A 148 -7.06 -0.09 -11.25
CA MET A 148 -5.66 0.32 -11.23
C MET A 148 -4.84 -0.83 -10.63
N VAL A 149 -3.81 -1.29 -11.33
CA VAL A 149 -3.17 -2.56 -10.99
C VAL A 149 -1.67 -2.41 -10.80
N ARG A 150 -1.16 -2.97 -9.70
CA ARG A 150 0.27 -3.18 -9.47
C ARG A 150 0.80 -4.28 -10.37
N ALA A 151 1.83 -3.97 -11.15
CA ALA A 151 2.63 -4.93 -11.88
C ALA A 151 4.00 -5.08 -11.23
N ARG A 152 4.45 -6.32 -11.01
CA ARG A 152 5.76 -6.59 -10.40
C ARG A 152 6.91 -6.33 -11.38
N ASN A 153 6.69 -6.58 -12.67
CA ASN A 153 7.68 -6.39 -13.72
C ASN A 153 7.01 -6.00 -15.06
N ASN A 154 7.81 -5.80 -16.11
CA ASN A 154 7.30 -5.43 -17.44
C ASN A 154 6.43 -6.53 -18.08
N VAL A 155 6.73 -7.81 -17.85
CA VAL A 155 5.94 -8.92 -18.41
C VAL A 155 4.53 -8.92 -17.84
N ASP A 156 4.41 -8.77 -16.52
CA ASP A 156 3.11 -8.67 -15.84
C ASP A 156 2.34 -7.43 -16.30
N ALA A 157 3.06 -6.31 -16.47
CA ALA A 157 2.47 -5.06 -16.94
C ALA A 157 1.91 -5.19 -18.36
N TYR A 158 2.63 -5.86 -19.26
CA TYR A 158 2.14 -6.13 -20.61
C TYR A 158 0.92 -7.05 -20.62
N ASN A 159 0.89 -8.09 -19.77
CA ASN A 159 -0.27 -8.97 -19.66
C ASN A 159 -1.54 -8.20 -19.22
N LEU A 160 -1.39 -7.20 -18.35
CA LEU A 160 -2.49 -6.31 -17.95
C LEU A 160 -2.95 -5.42 -19.13
N LEU A 161 -2.00 -4.86 -19.90
CA LEU A 161 -2.33 -4.06 -21.09
C LEU A 161 -3.07 -4.88 -22.16
N ASP A 162 -2.69 -6.14 -22.38
CA ASP A 162 -3.35 -7.03 -23.36
C ASP A 162 -4.81 -7.32 -22.98
N MET A 163 -5.13 -7.30 -21.68
CA MET A 163 -6.51 -7.39 -21.18
C MET A 163 -7.27 -6.06 -21.27
N GLY A 164 -6.63 -5.01 -21.80
CA GLY A 164 -7.16 -3.66 -21.92
C GLY A 164 -7.30 -2.96 -20.58
N ILE A 165 -6.42 -3.22 -19.62
CA ILE A 165 -6.28 -2.44 -18.39
C ILE A 165 -5.21 -1.40 -18.64
N GLU A 166 -5.58 -0.12 -18.67
CA GLU A 166 -4.65 0.97 -19.03
C GLU A 166 -3.88 1.50 -17.81
N ASP A 167 -4.48 1.46 -16.62
CA ASP A 167 -3.94 2.01 -15.39
C ASP A 167 -3.02 0.99 -14.68
N VAL A 168 -1.85 0.75 -15.26
CA VAL A 168 -0.86 -0.22 -14.78
C VAL A 168 0.35 0.48 -14.17
N TYR A 169 0.70 0.10 -12.94
CA TYR A 169 1.79 0.71 -12.17
C TYR A 169 2.88 -0.32 -11.87
N ARG A 170 4.06 -0.13 -12.46
CA ARG A 170 5.22 -0.99 -12.22
C ARG A 170 5.82 -0.66 -10.86
N GLU A 171 5.92 -1.65 -9.98
CA GLU A 171 6.24 -1.44 -8.56
C GLU A 171 7.60 -0.76 -8.29
N SER A 172 8.61 -1.05 -9.13
CA SER A 172 10.00 -0.69 -8.82
C SER A 172 10.54 0.53 -9.57
N ILE A 173 9.86 1.02 -10.62
CA ILE A 173 10.44 2.04 -11.51
C ILE A 173 10.70 3.36 -10.77
N ASP A 174 9.71 3.89 -10.05
CA ASP A 174 9.83 5.13 -9.29
C ASP A 174 10.91 5.06 -8.21
N THR A 175 10.94 3.95 -7.47
CA THR A 175 11.92 3.75 -6.39
C THR A 175 13.34 3.60 -6.94
N SER A 176 13.50 2.87 -8.05
CA SER A 176 14.81 2.66 -8.68
C SER A 176 15.36 3.95 -9.28
N VAL A 177 14.50 4.74 -9.93
CA VAL A 177 14.90 6.04 -10.48
C VAL A 177 15.22 7.02 -9.36
N ARG A 178 14.42 7.07 -8.29
CA ARG A 178 14.72 7.89 -7.11
C ARG A 178 16.09 7.52 -6.51
N PHE A 179 16.40 6.23 -6.38
CA PHE A 179 17.70 5.78 -5.93
C PHE A 179 18.82 6.25 -6.86
N GLY A 180 18.64 6.16 -8.18
CA GLY A 180 19.57 6.70 -9.17
C GLY A 180 19.78 8.21 -9.07
N VAL A 181 18.72 8.98 -8.80
CA VAL A 181 18.81 10.42 -8.53
C VAL A 181 19.69 10.70 -7.32
N ASP A 182 19.53 9.95 -6.24
CA ASP A 182 20.37 10.10 -5.04
C ASP A 182 21.84 9.76 -5.33
N VAL A 183 22.11 8.73 -6.15
CA VAL A 183 23.47 8.42 -6.62
C VAL A 183 24.07 9.58 -7.41
N LEU A 184 23.34 10.17 -8.36
CA LEU A 184 23.82 11.33 -9.13
C LEU A 184 24.18 12.51 -8.21
N ILE A 185 23.36 12.78 -7.19
CA ILE A 185 23.63 13.82 -6.20
C ILE A 185 24.92 13.53 -5.44
N LYS A 186 25.15 12.28 -5.02
CA LYS A 186 26.39 11.87 -4.34
C LYS A 186 27.62 11.94 -5.24
N LEU A 187 27.46 11.83 -6.55
CA LEU A 187 28.52 12.03 -7.54
C LEU A 187 28.77 13.52 -7.89
N GLY A 188 28.10 14.46 -7.21
CA GLY A 188 28.33 15.89 -7.38
C GLY A 188 27.39 16.58 -8.38
N VAL A 189 26.37 15.88 -8.89
CA VAL A 189 25.34 16.51 -9.74
C VAL A 189 24.40 17.34 -8.86
N ARG A 190 24.11 18.59 -9.26
CA ARG A 190 23.16 19.45 -8.53
C ARG A 190 21.80 18.76 -8.40
N ARG A 191 21.21 18.82 -7.20
CA ARG A 191 19.90 18.20 -6.87
C ARG A 191 18.82 18.46 -7.91
N TYR A 192 18.63 19.72 -8.31
CA TYR A 192 17.62 20.07 -9.32
C TYR A 192 17.83 19.32 -10.65
N THR A 193 19.06 19.27 -11.15
CA THR A 193 19.40 18.56 -12.40
C THR A 193 19.17 17.06 -12.27
N ALA A 194 19.63 16.46 -11.17
CA ALA A 194 19.45 15.03 -10.94
C ALA A 194 17.96 14.67 -10.84
N THR A 195 17.17 15.42 -10.06
CA THR A 195 15.73 15.20 -9.93
C THR A 195 14.99 15.37 -11.27
N ARG A 196 15.33 16.41 -12.05
CA ARG A 196 14.76 16.62 -13.40
C ARG A 196 15.11 15.46 -14.33
N ALA A 197 16.36 14.99 -14.32
CA ALA A 197 16.78 13.85 -15.13
C ALA A 197 15.99 12.58 -14.77
N GLY A 198 15.75 12.33 -13.47
CA GLY A 198 14.90 11.21 -13.03
C GLY A 198 13.45 11.34 -13.49
N GLN A 199 12.85 12.53 -13.38
CA GLN A 199 11.49 12.77 -13.88
C GLN A 199 11.36 12.57 -15.40
N LEU A 200 12.35 13.03 -16.16
CA LEU A 200 12.39 12.83 -17.61
C LEU A 200 12.60 11.36 -17.96
N PHE A 201 13.46 10.65 -17.21
CA PHE A 201 13.66 9.22 -17.39
C PHE A 201 12.33 8.46 -17.25
N ILE A 202 11.59 8.67 -16.15
CA ILE A 202 10.27 8.03 -15.93
C ILE A 202 9.31 8.35 -17.07
N LYS A 203 9.22 9.64 -17.44
CA LYS A 203 8.32 10.09 -18.52
C LYS A 203 8.61 9.38 -19.85
N TYR A 204 9.88 9.28 -20.24
CA TYR A 204 10.26 8.60 -21.48
C TYR A 204 10.07 7.10 -21.39
N ASP A 205 10.41 6.49 -20.25
CA ASP A 205 10.25 5.06 -20.03
C ASP A 205 8.77 4.63 -20.09
N GLU A 206 7.85 5.40 -19.49
CA GLU A 206 6.41 5.16 -19.59
C GLU A 206 5.88 5.29 -21.02
N ALA A 207 6.37 6.26 -21.79
CA ALA A 207 5.98 6.44 -23.19
C ALA A 207 6.48 5.28 -24.06
N SER A 208 7.75 4.90 -23.91
CA SER A 208 8.36 3.77 -24.62
C SER A 208 7.69 2.45 -24.25
N PHE A 209 7.37 2.23 -22.96
CA PHE A 209 6.68 1.03 -22.49
C PHE A 209 5.36 0.78 -23.24
N ARG A 210 4.55 1.83 -23.45
CA ARG A 210 3.29 1.70 -24.21
C ARG A 210 3.51 1.38 -25.69
N GLN A 211 4.57 1.92 -26.30
CA GLN A 211 4.92 1.60 -27.70
C GLN A 211 5.42 0.17 -27.85
N LEU A 212 6.24 -0.29 -26.90
CA LEU A 212 6.80 -1.64 -26.89
C LEU A 212 5.71 -2.71 -26.66
N ALA A 213 4.67 -2.39 -25.89
CA ALA A 213 3.53 -3.27 -25.68
C ALA A 213 2.88 -3.73 -27.00
N GLN A 214 2.81 -2.86 -28.02
CA GLN A 214 2.17 -3.17 -29.31
C GLN A 214 2.89 -4.25 -30.11
N HIS A 215 4.20 -4.43 -29.88
CA HIS A 215 5.06 -5.32 -30.66
C HIS A 215 5.59 -6.49 -29.83
N ARG A 216 5.05 -6.71 -28.62
CA ARG A 216 5.60 -7.67 -27.65
C ARG A 216 5.57 -9.14 -28.10
N HIS A 217 4.67 -9.49 -29.02
CA HIS A 217 4.46 -10.88 -29.44
C HIS A 217 5.43 -11.33 -30.56
N ASP A 218 6.17 -10.39 -31.14
CA ASP A 218 7.25 -10.66 -32.09
C ASP A 218 8.59 -10.48 -31.37
N GLN A 219 9.27 -11.59 -31.06
CA GLN A 219 10.49 -11.58 -30.25
C GLN A 219 11.65 -10.80 -30.92
N GLU A 220 11.80 -10.92 -32.24
CA GLU A 220 12.87 -10.23 -32.97
C GLU A 220 12.56 -8.73 -33.08
N ALA A 221 11.33 -8.38 -33.47
CA ALA A 221 10.91 -6.98 -33.52
C ALA A 221 10.96 -6.33 -32.13
N TYR A 222 10.57 -7.04 -31.07
CA TYR A 222 10.62 -6.56 -29.69
C TYR A 222 12.05 -6.20 -29.25
N LEU A 223 13.04 -7.05 -29.55
CA LEU A 223 14.44 -6.79 -29.19
C LEU A 223 15.02 -5.58 -29.94
N VAL A 224 14.73 -5.47 -31.24
CA VAL A 224 15.14 -4.30 -32.04
C VAL A 224 14.51 -3.03 -31.49
N ASN A 225 13.19 -3.06 -31.27
CA ASN A 225 12.45 -1.91 -30.75
C ASN A 225 12.94 -1.50 -29.37
N ILE A 226 13.25 -2.43 -28.45
CA ILE A 226 13.83 -2.07 -27.14
C ILE A 226 15.14 -1.30 -27.32
N ARG A 227 16.06 -1.81 -28.15
CA ARG A 227 17.36 -1.16 -28.35
C ARG A 227 17.20 0.25 -28.92
N GLU A 228 16.30 0.41 -29.88
CA GLU A 228 15.99 1.72 -30.45
C GLU A 228 15.39 2.68 -29.41
N GLN A 229 14.48 2.20 -28.56
CA GLN A 229 13.87 3.01 -27.49
C GLN A 229 14.90 3.41 -26.43
N ILE A 230 15.80 2.52 -26.05
CA ILE A 230 16.90 2.83 -25.11
C ILE A 230 17.82 3.90 -25.72
N ALA A 231 18.27 3.71 -26.95
CA ALA A 231 19.15 4.68 -27.63
C ALA A 231 18.47 6.05 -27.78
N LEU A 232 17.18 6.08 -28.12
CA LEU A 232 16.38 7.30 -28.18
C LEU A 232 16.28 7.98 -26.81
N GLN A 233 16.00 7.23 -25.75
CA GLN A 233 15.91 7.77 -24.39
C GLN A 233 17.24 8.38 -23.94
N GLU A 234 18.36 7.69 -24.17
CA GLU A 234 19.71 8.20 -23.90
C GLU A 234 19.97 9.52 -24.63
N GLN A 235 19.66 9.58 -25.92
CA GLN A 235 19.81 10.78 -26.73
C GLN A 235 18.93 11.94 -26.21
N LEU A 236 17.69 11.68 -25.82
CA LEU A 236 16.77 12.68 -25.27
C LEU A 236 17.28 13.25 -23.94
N LEU A 237 17.78 12.40 -23.05
CA LEU A 237 18.35 12.81 -21.77
C LEU A 237 19.67 13.58 -21.95
N GLU A 238 20.52 13.16 -22.88
CA GLU A 238 21.76 13.88 -23.19
C GLU A 238 21.49 15.28 -23.74
N ASN A 239 20.50 15.40 -24.64
CA ASN A 239 20.08 16.69 -25.18
C ASN A 239 19.54 17.63 -24.09
N ASP A 240 18.71 17.12 -23.15
CA ASP A 240 18.22 17.94 -22.03
C ASP A 240 19.37 18.43 -21.13
N ARG A 241 20.35 17.55 -20.86
CA ARG A 241 21.56 17.90 -20.10
C ARG A 241 22.37 18.99 -20.79
N LYS A 242 22.58 18.88 -22.11
CA LYS A 242 23.31 19.89 -22.92
C LYS A 242 22.56 21.22 -23.01
N ALA A 243 21.22 21.20 -23.01
CA ALA A 243 20.38 22.40 -23.04
C ALA A 243 20.38 23.18 -21.71
N SER A 244 20.81 22.57 -20.59
CA SER A 244 20.91 23.20 -19.27
C SER A 244 22.36 23.28 -18.75
N PRO A 245 23.30 23.97 -19.44
CA PRO A 245 24.72 23.97 -19.09
C PRO A 245 25.08 24.78 -17.83
N ASN A 246 24.27 25.78 -17.44
CA ASN A 246 24.57 26.72 -16.33
C ASN A 246 24.32 26.15 -14.93
N ILE A 247 24.60 24.86 -14.71
CA ILE A 247 24.44 24.18 -13.41
C ILE A 247 25.78 23.62 -12.90
N HIS A 248 26.87 23.85 -13.62
CA HIS A 248 28.23 23.54 -13.18
C HIS A 248 28.95 24.73 -12.51
N ASP A 249 28.21 25.78 -12.13
CA ASP A 249 28.79 26.90 -11.39
C ASP A 249 28.92 26.51 -9.90
N PHE A 250 30.08 25.95 -9.54
CA PHE A 250 30.47 25.54 -8.18
C PHE A 250 30.65 26.72 -7.21
N ALA A 251 30.21 27.93 -7.59
CA ALA A 251 30.54 29.17 -6.89
C ALA A 251 29.91 29.33 -5.50
N TRP A 252 28.99 28.46 -5.08
CA TRP A 252 28.25 28.63 -3.82
C TRP A 252 28.58 27.61 -2.72
N ASP A 253 29.20 26.47 -3.04
CA ASP A 253 29.48 25.42 -2.03
C ASP A 253 30.87 25.56 -1.38
N MET A 254 31.77 26.40 -1.92
CA MET A 254 33.10 26.63 -1.31
C MET A 254 33.05 27.44 -0.01
N ASP A 255 32.01 28.26 0.20
CA ASP A 255 31.88 29.10 1.40
C ASP A 255 31.39 28.32 2.64
N ALA A 256 30.81 27.14 2.45
CA ALA A 256 30.32 26.28 3.53
C ALA A 256 31.45 25.46 4.18
N GLU A 257 32.49 25.11 3.42
CA GLU A 257 33.63 24.33 3.94
C GLU A 257 34.68 25.19 4.65
N MET A 258 34.84 26.48 4.29
CA MET A 258 35.81 27.36 4.96
C MET A 258 35.42 27.79 6.39
N LYS A 259 34.17 27.58 6.83
CA LYS A 259 33.72 27.95 8.18
C LYS A 259 33.93 26.88 9.25
N ASN A 260 34.39 25.68 8.88
CA ASN A 260 34.53 24.55 9.81
C ASN A 260 35.96 24.05 10.03
N THR A 261 36.98 24.81 9.64
CA THR A 261 38.38 24.49 9.97
C THR A 261 38.66 24.90 11.43
N PRO A 262 38.97 24.00 12.36
CA PRO A 262 39.41 24.39 13.70
C PRO A 262 40.81 25.00 13.62
N ASP A 263 41.00 26.16 14.24
CA ASP A 263 42.30 26.82 14.39
C ASP A 263 43.33 25.88 15.05
N MET A 264 44.23 25.30 14.26
CA MET A 264 45.46 24.68 14.76
C MET A 264 46.61 25.68 14.72
N LYS A 265 46.65 26.61 15.68
CA LYS A 265 47.90 27.27 16.09
C LYS A 265 47.86 27.58 17.59
N ASN A 266 48.60 26.79 18.36
CA ASN A 266 49.59 27.24 19.37
C ASN A 266 49.90 26.12 20.39
N ASN A 267 51.09 25.53 20.30
CA ASN A 267 51.88 25.23 21.49
C ASN A 267 53.38 25.19 21.11
N PRO A 268 54.25 26.01 21.73
CA PRO A 268 55.67 26.02 21.42
C PRO A 268 56.41 24.98 22.26
N GLY A 269 57.29 24.22 21.61
CA GLY A 269 58.37 23.43 22.19
C GLY A 269 59.62 23.64 21.36
#